data_AF-A0A0T6AXI4-F1
#
_entry.id   AF-A0A0T6AXI4-F1
#
_cell.length_a   1.000
_cell.length_b   1.000
_cell.length_c   1.000
_cell.angle_alpha   90.00
_cell.angle_beta   90.00
_cell.angle_gamma   90.00
#
_symmetry.space_group_name_H-M   'P 1'
#
loop_
_entity.id
_entity.type
_entity.pdbx_description
1 polymer ?
#
loop_
_entity_poly.entity_id
_entity_poly.type
_entity_poly.pdbx_seq_one_letter_code
_entity_poly.pdbx_strand_id
1 'polypeptide(L)'
;YRAMRNRGVEIYLTNDYQNAANLDVKSLINIKGISDNNITDLLLHMHNFITGLVIADKPNIETILQSSFLICQQLKRGIELEEAITSTIVDIYYKSRSDYDFNTNDAIGVIKNEIRRRLNEEKCT
;
A
#
# COMPACT_ATOMS: atom_id res chain seq x y z
N TYR A 1 -44.41 28.20 14.17
CA TYR A 1 -43.50 27.43 13.30
C TYR A 1 -42.25 28.26 13.00
N ARG A 2 -41.10 27.95 13.60
CA ARG A 2 -39.78 28.40 13.11
C ARG A 2 -38.89 27.16 13.01
N ALA A 3 -38.30 27.01 11.83
CA ALA A 3 -37.73 25.79 11.29
C ALA A 3 -36.39 25.38 11.94
N MET A 4 -36.14 24.07 11.87
CA MET A 4 -34.92 23.35 12.23
C MET A 4 -33.66 24.04 11.70
N ARG A 5 -32.73 24.42 12.58
CA ARG A 5 -31.42 24.89 12.13
C ARG A 5 -30.34 24.70 13.20
N ASN A 6 -30.15 23.46 13.66
CA ASN A 6 -29.02 22.99 14.47
C ASN A 6 -28.94 21.45 14.38
N ARG A 7 -28.44 20.91 13.26
CA ARG A 7 -28.03 19.49 13.17
C ARG A 7 -26.74 19.36 12.35
N GLY A 8 -25.73 20.16 12.70
CA GLY A 8 -24.37 19.81 12.33
C GLY A 8 -23.91 18.70 13.26
N VAL A 9 -23.75 17.48 12.75
CA VAL A 9 -23.09 16.41 13.50
C VAL A 9 -21.60 16.60 13.29
N GLU A 10 -20.90 17.00 14.34
CA GLU A 10 -19.44 17.08 14.35
C GLU A 10 -18.91 15.67 14.67
N ILE A 11 -18.31 15.01 13.69
CA ILE A 11 -17.75 13.66 13.86
C ILE A 11 -16.28 13.82 14.26
N TYR A 12 -15.99 13.53 15.52
CA TYR A 12 -14.62 13.39 16.01
C TYR A 12 -14.09 12.00 15.60
N LEU A 13 -13.12 11.97 14.67
CA LEU A 13 -12.33 10.76 14.43
C LEU A 13 -11.21 10.69 15.48
N THR A 14 -11.25 9.65 16.31
CA THR A 14 -10.25 9.36 17.35
C THR A 14 -8.91 8.91 16.75
N ASN A 15 -7.82 9.11 17.49
CA ASN A 15 -6.44 8.74 17.12
C ASN A 15 -6.21 7.26 16.75
N ASP A 16 -7.15 6.34 17.03
CA ASP A 16 -7.10 4.95 16.55
C ASP A 16 -7.42 4.79 15.06
N TYR A 17 -7.65 5.91 14.35
CA TYR A 17 -7.89 5.94 12.91
C TYR A 17 -6.85 5.16 12.11
N GLN A 18 -5.56 5.21 12.47
CA GLN A 18 -4.53 4.47 11.73
C GLN A 18 -4.78 2.95 11.75
N ASN A 19 -5.17 2.41 12.90
CA ASN A 19 -5.42 0.98 13.06
C ASN A 19 -6.74 0.57 12.40
N ALA A 20 -7.79 1.37 12.57
CA ALA A 20 -9.07 1.16 11.91
C ALA A 20 -8.95 1.26 10.38
N ALA A 21 -8.25 2.27 9.87
CA ALA A 21 -7.97 2.45 8.45
C ALA A 21 -7.14 1.29 7.88
N ASN A 22 -6.17 0.77 8.64
CA ASN A 22 -5.43 -0.42 8.22
C ASN A 22 -6.33 -1.66 8.09
N LEU A 23 -7.29 -1.86 9.01
CA LEU A 23 -8.25 -2.97 8.91
C LEU A 23 -9.20 -2.81 7.71
N ASP A 24 -9.64 -1.59 7.45
CA ASP A 24 -10.46 -1.28 6.26
C ASP A 24 -9.65 -1.54 4.98
N VAL A 25 -8.40 -1.10 4.93
CA VAL A 25 -7.50 -1.36 3.79
C VAL A 25 -7.22 -2.86 3.62
N LYS A 26 -6.98 -3.61 4.69
CA LYS A 26 -6.85 -5.08 4.64
C LYS A 26 -8.10 -5.74 4.07
N SER A 27 -9.28 -5.29 4.50
CA SER A 27 -10.56 -5.79 4.00
C SER A 27 -10.73 -5.50 2.50
N LEU A 28 -10.35 -4.30 2.06
CA LEU A 28 -10.39 -3.92 0.63
C LEU A 28 -9.38 -4.71 -0.22
N ILE A 29 -8.18 -4.98 0.32
CA ILE A 29 -7.17 -5.85 -0.32
C ILE A 29 -7.71 -7.28 -0.46
N ASN A 30 -8.36 -7.81 0.58
CA ASN A 30 -8.98 -9.14 0.54
C ASN A 30 -10.07 -9.23 -0.53
N ILE A 31 -10.91 -8.19 -0.66
CA ILE A 31 -11.90 -8.09 -1.74
C ILE A 31 -11.26 -8.14 -3.14
N LYS A 32 -10.01 -7.66 -3.30
CA LYS A 32 -9.27 -7.78 -4.57
C LYS A 32 -8.70 -9.17 -4.84
N GLY A 33 -8.80 -10.09 -3.89
CA GLY A 33 -8.44 -11.50 -4.03
C GLY A 33 -7.05 -11.84 -3.50
N ILE A 34 -6.45 -10.99 -2.68
CA ILE A 34 -5.29 -11.35 -1.86
C ILE A 34 -5.81 -11.71 -0.47
N SER A 35 -6.00 -13.00 -0.22
CA SER A 35 -6.44 -13.50 1.09
C SER A 35 -5.28 -13.95 1.98
N ASP A 36 -4.05 -13.94 1.44
CA ASP A 36 -2.84 -14.23 2.20
C ASP A 36 -2.47 -13.02 3.06
N ASN A 37 -2.45 -13.23 4.38
CA ASN A 37 -2.12 -12.18 5.35
C ASN A 37 -0.66 -11.72 5.21
N ASN A 38 0.26 -12.61 4.83
CA ASN A 38 1.67 -12.27 4.68
C ASN A 38 1.85 -11.28 3.52
N ILE A 39 1.23 -11.58 2.37
CA ILE A 39 1.24 -10.67 1.20
C ILE A 39 0.57 -9.33 1.55
N THR A 40 -0.52 -9.36 2.31
CA THR A 40 -1.24 -8.16 2.74
C THR A 40 -0.39 -7.29 3.67
N ASP A 41 0.27 -7.89 4.65
CA ASP A 41 1.15 -7.20 5.60
C ASP A 41 2.41 -6.66 4.90
N LEU A 42 2.98 -7.41 3.96
CA LEU A 42 4.05 -6.95 3.10
C LEU A 42 3.63 -5.73 2.28
N LEU A 43 2.43 -5.74 1.67
CA LEU A 43 1.94 -4.61 0.88
C LEU A 43 1.74 -3.35 1.72
N LEU A 44 1.17 -3.49 2.92
CA LEU A 44 1.01 -2.38 3.86
C LEU A 44 2.36 -1.82 4.30
N HIS A 45 3.31 -2.70 4.60
CA HIS A 45 4.66 -2.31 4.96
C HIS A 45 5.33 -1.53 3.83
N MET A 46 5.31 -2.06 2.60
CA MET A 46 5.89 -1.40 1.43
C MET A 46 5.22 -0.07 1.13
N HIS A 47 3.89 0.02 1.26
CA HIS A 47 3.15 1.26 1.08
C HIS A 47 3.63 2.34 2.06
N ASN A 48 3.74 2.01 3.34
CA ASN A 48 4.23 2.93 4.38
C ASN A 48 5.70 3.31 4.16
N PHE A 49 6.54 2.33 3.84
CA PHE A 49 7.96 2.53 3.56
C PHE A 49 8.16 3.52 2.39
N ILE A 50 7.49 3.28 1.26
CA ILE A 50 7.62 4.14 0.08
C ILE A 50 7.00 5.51 0.33
N THR A 51 5.90 5.60 1.08
CA THR A 51 5.33 6.88 1.50
C THR A 51 6.30 7.72 2.33
N GLY A 52 7.22 7.09 3.06
CA GLY A 52 8.33 7.75 3.75
C GLY A 52 9.49 8.18 2.83
N LEU A 53 9.62 7.57 1.65
CA LEU A 53 10.63 7.94 0.65
C LEU A 53 10.15 9.09 -0.25
N VAL A 54 8.84 9.18 -0.53
CA VAL A 54 8.27 10.19 -1.41
C VAL A 54 8.12 11.54 -0.69
N ILE A 55 8.76 12.58 -1.21
CA ILE A 55 8.69 13.96 -0.69
C ILE A 55 7.50 14.71 -1.30
N ALA A 56 7.16 14.40 -2.56
CA ALA A 56 6.08 15.03 -3.31
C ALA A 56 4.71 14.38 -3.01
N ASP A 57 3.81 14.36 -3.99
CA ASP A 57 2.44 13.84 -3.86
C ASP A 57 2.41 12.40 -3.32
N LYS A 58 2.11 12.23 -2.03
CA LYS A 58 2.30 10.95 -1.34
C LYS A 58 1.36 9.86 -1.89
N PRO A 59 1.81 8.59 -1.96
CA PRO A 59 0.94 7.47 -2.27
C PRO A 59 -0.28 7.45 -1.35
N ASN A 60 -1.42 7.05 -1.89
CA ASN A 60 -2.70 7.03 -1.17
C ASN A 60 -3.32 5.63 -1.19
N ILE A 61 -4.52 5.51 -0.64
CA ILE A 61 -5.25 4.23 -0.57
C ILE A 61 -5.49 3.63 -1.97
N GLU A 62 -5.75 4.46 -2.98
CA GLU A 62 -5.93 3.96 -4.35
C GLU A 62 -4.66 3.26 -4.86
N THR A 63 -3.48 3.80 -4.55
CA THR A 63 -2.18 3.23 -4.94
C THR A 63 -2.00 1.80 -4.42
N ILE A 64 -2.32 1.54 -3.14
CA ILE A 64 -2.21 0.19 -2.56
C ILE A 64 -3.29 -0.76 -3.11
N LEU A 65 -4.50 -0.28 -3.39
CA LEU A 65 -5.57 -1.09 -3.98
C LEU A 65 -5.31 -1.48 -5.43
N GLN A 66 -4.71 -0.58 -6.21
CA GLN A 66 -4.26 -0.91 -7.57
C GLN A 66 -3.13 -1.95 -7.53
N SER A 67 -2.23 -1.84 -6.55
CA SER A 67 -1.12 -2.79 -6.37
C SER A 67 -1.60 -4.18 -5.97
N SER A 68 -2.53 -4.27 -5.02
CA SER A 68 -3.10 -5.55 -4.62
C SER A 68 -3.85 -6.22 -5.77
N PHE A 69 -4.60 -5.46 -6.58
CA PHE A 69 -5.27 -5.98 -7.75
C PHE A 69 -4.28 -6.54 -8.79
N LEU A 70 -3.22 -5.80 -9.12
CA LEU A 70 -2.22 -6.25 -10.11
C LEU A 70 -1.45 -7.47 -9.61
N ILE A 71 -1.01 -7.50 -8.34
CA ILE A 71 -0.35 -8.68 -7.77
C ILE A 71 -1.26 -9.90 -7.83
N CYS A 72 -2.52 -9.77 -7.43
CA CYS A 72 -3.49 -10.87 -7.53
C CYS A 72 -3.62 -11.37 -8.98
N GLN A 73 -3.67 -10.47 -9.96
CA GLN A 73 -3.74 -10.84 -11.38
C GLN A 73 -2.47 -11.55 -11.86
N GLN A 74 -1.29 -11.07 -11.45
CA GLN A 74 0.00 -11.68 -11.81
C GLN A 74 0.14 -13.09 -11.22
N LEU A 75 -0.21 -13.27 -9.94
CA LEU A 75 -0.20 -14.58 -9.28
C LEU A 75 -1.18 -15.55 -9.95
N LYS A 76 -2.39 -15.10 -10.33
CA LYS A 76 -3.35 -15.91 -11.09
C LYS A 76 -2.84 -16.36 -12.46
N ARG A 77 -1.86 -15.64 -13.02
CA ARG A 77 -1.18 -15.99 -14.29
C ARG A 77 0.04 -16.88 -14.08
N GLY A 78 0.36 -17.25 -12.85
CA GLY A 78 1.51 -18.10 -12.51
C GLY A 78 2.84 -17.36 -12.45
N ILE A 79 2.84 -16.03 -12.35
CA ILE A 79 4.06 -15.26 -12.09
C ILE A 79 4.49 -15.54 -10.64
N GLU A 80 5.80 -15.69 -10.44
CA GLU A 80 6.38 -15.96 -9.13
C GLU A 80 6.12 -14.78 -8.16
N LEU A 81 6.01 -15.06 -6.87
CA LEU A 81 5.57 -14.08 -5.86
C LEU A 81 6.51 -12.87 -5.75
N GLU A 82 7.82 -13.09 -5.62
CA GLU A 82 8.81 -12.01 -5.56
C GLU A 82 8.76 -11.16 -6.83
N GLU A 83 8.68 -11.80 -8.00
CA GLU A 83 8.56 -11.10 -9.29
C GLU A 83 7.26 -10.29 -9.41
N ALA A 84 6.12 -10.87 -9.04
CA ALA A 84 4.81 -10.22 -9.10
C ALA A 84 4.75 -8.98 -8.20
N ILE A 85 5.30 -9.08 -6.97
CA ILE A 85 5.36 -7.95 -6.03
C ILE A 85 6.35 -6.90 -6.53
N THR A 86 7.58 -7.31 -6.90
CA THR A 86 8.63 -6.38 -7.30
C THR A 86 8.23 -5.58 -8.53
N SER A 87 7.72 -6.24 -9.57
CA SER A 87 7.26 -5.58 -10.79
C SER A 87 6.12 -4.62 -10.50
N THR A 88 5.09 -5.05 -9.77
CA THR A 88 3.92 -4.23 -9.45
C THR A 88 4.28 -3.00 -8.64
N ILE A 89 5.10 -3.16 -7.58
CA ILE A 89 5.50 -2.04 -6.73
C ILE A 89 6.31 -1.02 -7.52
N VAL A 90 7.27 -1.48 -8.34
CA VAL A 90 8.06 -0.57 -9.19
C VAL A 90 7.16 0.16 -10.20
N ASP A 91 6.24 -0.55 -10.84
CA ASP A 91 5.35 0.04 -11.84
C ASP A 91 4.42 1.09 -11.25
N ILE A 92 3.81 0.81 -10.10
CA ILE A 92 2.79 1.69 -9.51
C ILE A 92 3.42 2.81 -8.70
N TYR A 93 4.43 2.53 -7.88
CA TYR A 93 4.96 3.52 -6.94
C TYR A 93 6.13 4.33 -7.49
N TYR A 94 6.92 3.76 -8.41
CA TYR A 94 8.12 4.40 -8.91
C TYR A 94 7.94 4.92 -10.34
N LYS A 95 7.52 4.10 -11.31
CA LYS A 95 7.39 4.54 -12.72
C LYS A 95 6.31 5.60 -12.96
N SER A 96 5.38 5.76 -12.03
CA SER A 96 4.37 6.83 -12.06
C SER A 96 4.91 8.19 -11.59
N ARG A 97 6.18 8.26 -11.18
CA ARG A 97 6.82 9.41 -10.53
C ARG A 97 8.13 9.80 -11.20
N SER A 98 8.58 11.01 -10.89
CA SER A 98 9.92 11.46 -11.24
C SER A 98 10.94 10.98 -10.19
N ASP A 99 12.19 10.76 -10.59
CA ASP A 99 13.28 10.42 -9.66
C ASP A 99 13.46 11.47 -8.55
N TYR A 100 13.18 12.73 -8.88
CA TYR A 100 13.28 13.85 -7.95
C TYR A 100 12.16 13.90 -6.90
N ASP A 101 11.12 13.06 -7.04
CA ASP A 101 10.03 12.97 -6.06
C ASP A 101 10.44 12.17 -4.82
N PHE A 102 11.61 11.51 -4.86
CA PHE A 102 12.13 10.67 -3.78
C PHE A 102 13.24 11.39 -2.99
N ASN A 103 13.34 11.09 -1.69
CA ASN A 103 14.39 11.58 -0.80
C ASN A 103 15.72 10.82 -0.90
N THR A 104 15.87 9.96 -1.90
CA THR A 104 17.06 9.13 -2.13
C THR A 104 17.40 9.08 -3.61
N ASN A 105 18.70 9.04 -3.91
CA ASN A 105 19.21 8.99 -5.29
C ASN A 105 19.06 7.59 -5.94
N ASP A 106 18.80 6.54 -5.15
CA ASP A 106 18.59 5.17 -5.64
C ASP A 106 17.28 4.59 -5.10
N ALA A 107 16.16 5.26 -5.40
CA ALA A 107 14.84 4.84 -4.94
C ALA A 107 14.50 3.41 -5.39
N ILE A 108 14.81 3.04 -6.64
CA ILE A 108 14.56 1.69 -7.14
C ILE A 108 15.34 0.65 -6.34
N GLY A 109 16.64 0.85 -6.15
CA GLY A 109 17.49 -0.11 -5.45
C GLY A 109 17.02 -0.30 -4.00
N VAL A 110 16.73 0.80 -3.32
CA VAL A 110 16.19 0.80 -1.95
C VAL A 110 14.86 0.03 -1.87
N ILE A 111 13.92 0.29 -2.79
CA ILE A 111 12.62 -0.39 -2.83
C ILE A 111 12.80 -1.90 -3.08
N LYS A 112 13.61 -2.29 -4.07
CA LYS A 112 13.84 -3.71 -4.39
C LYS A 112 14.51 -4.47 -3.25
N ASN A 113 15.48 -3.85 -2.60
CA ASN A 113 16.17 -4.45 -1.46
C ASN A 113 15.23 -4.66 -0.28
N GLU A 114 14.34 -3.70 -0.03
CA GLU A 114 13.35 -3.82 1.03
C GLU A 114 12.35 -4.96 0.79
N ILE A 115 11.86 -5.11 -0.46
CA ILE A 115 10.98 -6.23 -0.84
C ILE A 115 11.68 -7.57 -0.57
N ARG A 116 12.92 -7.73 -1.04
CA ARG A 116 13.71 -8.95 -0.84
C ARG A 116 13.94 -9.25 0.64
N ARG A 117 14.29 -8.22 1.42
CA ARG A 117 14.51 -8.36 2.87
C ARG A 117 13.27 -8.94 3.54
N ARG A 118 12.10 -8.37 3.27
CA ARG A 118 10.83 -8.79 3.87
C ARG A 118 10.39 -10.19 3.43
N LEU A 119 10.54 -10.53 2.14
CA LEU A 119 10.23 -11.87 1.64
C LEU A 119 11.16 -12.96 2.21
N ASN A 120 12.41 -12.62 2.51
CA ASN A 120 13.35 -13.56 3.14
C ASN A 120 13.06 -13.75 4.64
N GLU A 121 12.57 -12.72 5.33
CA GLU A 121 12.14 -12.82 6.74
C GLU A 121 10.95 -13.78 6.90
N GLU A 122 10.00 -13.76 5.97
CA GLU A 122 8.83 -14.65 5.99
C GLU A 122 9.19 -16.12 5.71
N LYS A 123 10.23 -16.40 4.91
CA LYS A 123 10.70 -17.77 4.64
C LYS A 123 11.38 -18.43 5.85
N CYS A 124 11.77 -17.65 6.86
CA CYS A 124 12.53 -18.12 8.01
C CYS A 124 11.64 -18.40 9.24
N THR A 125 10.32 -18.22 9.12
CA THR A 125 9.31 -18.42 10.17
C THR A 125 8.45 -19.64 9.86
#